data_AF-A0A8D2Q6A9-F1
#
_entry.id   AF-A0A8D2Q6A9-F1
#
_cell.length_a   1.000
_cell.length_b   1.000
_cell.length_c   1.000
_cell.angle_alpha   90.00
_cell.angle_beta   90.00
_cell.angle_gamma   90.00
#
_symmetry.space_group_name_H-M   'P 1'
#
loop_
_entity.id
_entity.type
_entity.pdbx_description
1 polymer ?
#
loop_
_entity_poly.entity_id
_entity_poly.type
_entity_poly.pdbx_seq_one_letter_code
_entity_poly.pdbx_strand_id
1 'polypeptide(L)'
;MSDPKATRGRDLSSRSTVADDFSSRGSGTLKSKLMPFSAGMAAGLVHKELVSSSSSLMKCPHSVTDDLGNGIRNQAEEDKVARTSFAEAQHGLSHQREEGEEMTCQQSRPSINMVPLREAALIPKKRKLVLHIDLNNTILVSDAVTGQDPRAALNCYLSTVTWGKISPKGEWQWLSSSPSLLPPCPGSVSFYSQYGRSTSFTETPEGQKFRDLHRRHLKLLEWPGQPHPLLSIKGEQAKHYHLVLPSFFYLLESLHREGRQFAVIFRTFGTDLPRLLPAVQCALEGQHPHFPTLQNVSLPVNLTPGKIRCSKRKVVLTNGTERLSTEDGGRKMYMYFSSREGLCGFQDHFDWWARNQFSNQGGKPLWIDPHDSSTHHICIDDNIRLNDSDTIVHPQVFSSQGSSCFRTTPTSELYDICLVQTDLLEAIADVNYFCHCVRKCEEKYEQYLAGAEDCTK
;
A
#
# COMPACT_ATOMS: atom_id res chain seq x y z
N MET A 1 -13.18 -76.64 -29.38
CA MET A 1 -14.27 -77.63 -29.41
C MET A 1 -15.57 -76.88 -29.65
N SER A 2 -16.11 -77.06 -30.85
CA SER A 2 -17.52 -77.08 -31.28
C SER A 2 -18.55 -76.04 -30.77
N ASP A 3 -18.86 -75.07 -31.65
CA ASP A 3 -20.17 -74.87 -32.36
C ASP A 3 -21.49 -74.52 -31.60
N PRO A 4 -22.54 -73.96 -32.30
CA PRO A 4 -23.16 -72.67 -31.98
C PRO A 4 -24.73 -72.67 -32.14
N LYS A 5 -25.33 -71.50 -32.47
CA LYS A 5 -26.66 -71.19 -33.12
C LYS A 5 -27.67 -70.44 -32.23
N ALA A 6 -28.07 -69.21 -32.56
CA ALA A 6 -28.99 -68.71 -33.63
C ALA A 6 -30.46 -68.73 -33.17
N THR A 7 -31.19 -67.60 -33.16
CA THR A 7 -32.15 -67.13 -34.20
C THR A 7 -32.50 -65.63 -33.96
N ARG A 8 -32.44 -64.69 -34.93
CA ARG A 8 -33.43 -64.28 -35.97
C ARG A 8 -34.88 -64.09 -35.44
N GLY A 9 -35.62 -63.01 -35.69
CA GLY A 9 -35.49 -61.82 -36.56
C GLY A 9 -36.87 -61.14 -36.78
N ARG A 10 -36.89 -60.10 -37.63
CA ARG A 10 -38.02 -59.36 -38.28
C ARG A 10 -38.57 -58.13 -37.52
N ASP A 11 -38.37 -56.90 -38.04
CA ASP A 11 -39.00 -56.22 -39.23
C ASP A 11 -40.35 -55.59 -38.81
N LEU A 12 -40.81 -54.40 -39.22
CA LEU A 12 -40.52 -53.51 -40.34
C LEU A 12 -41.30 -52.17 -40.14
N SER A 13 -40.81 -51.09 -40.77
CA SER A 13 -41.56 -49.94 -41.36
C SER A 13 -42.36 -49.00 -40.42
N SER A 14 -42.51 -47.69 -40.61
CA SER A 14 -42.33 -46.73 -41.73
C SER A 14 -42.43 -45.30 -41.14
N ARG A 15 -41.56 -44.34 -41.51
CA ARG A 15 -41.82 -43.16 -42.40
C ARG A 15 -43.19 -42.46 -42.16
N SER A 16 -43.34 -41.13 -42.12
CA SER A 16 -42.49 -39.97 -42.47
C SER A 16 -43.27 -38.65 -42.22
N THR A 17 -42.56 -37.56 -41.89
CA THR A 17 -42.70 -36.12 -42.33
C THR A 17 -44.09 -35.45 -42.39
N VAL A 18 -44.31 -34.20 -41.95
CA VAL A 18 -43.98 -32.88 -42.57
C VAL A 18 -44.46 -31.80 -41.55
N ALA A 19 -43.63 -30.88 -41.04
CA ALA A 19 -43.39 -29.46 -41.40
C ALA A 19 -44.60 -28.49 -41.37
N ASP A 20 -44.39 -27.34 -40.69
CA ASP A 20 -44.89 -25.95 -40.91
C ASP A 20 -44.92 -25.21 -39.55
N ASP A 21 -43.95 -24.37 -39.20
CA ASP A 21 -43.69 -22.96 -39.55
C ASP A 21 -44.64 -21.95 -38.85
N PHE A 22 -44.07 -21.03 -38.05
CA PHE A 22 -44.46 -19.60 -37.87
C PHE A 22 -43.75 -18.92 -36.67
N SER A 23 -42.90 -17.94 -37.02
CA SER A 23 -42.51 -16.68 -36.36
C SER A 23 -43.07 -16.30 -34.97
N SER A 24 -42.20 -15.86 -34.04
CA SER A 24 -42.04 -14.43 -33.71
C SER A 24 -41.28 -14.15 -32.39
N ARG A 25 -40.67 -12.95 -32.36
CA ARG A 25 -39.82 -12.30 -31.35
C ARG A 25 -40.39 -12.26 -29.92
N GLY A 26 -39.49 -12.22 -28.92
CA GLY A 26 -39.85 -11.71 -27.59
C GLY A 26 -38.75 -11.78 -26.54
N SER A 27 -38.15 -10.62 -26.26
CA SER A 27 -37.21 -10.30 -25.18
C SER A 27 -37.65 -10.80 -23.79
N GLY A 28 -36.79 -11.56 -23.10
CA GLY A 28 -37.01 -12.05 -21.73
C GLY A 28 -36.15 -11.34 -20.69
N THR A 29 -36.67 -10.26 -20.12
CA THR A 29 -36.21 -9.66 -18.85
C THR A 29 -36.65 -10.51 -17.66
N LEU A 30 -35.71 -10.94 -16.81
CA LEU A 30 -35.98 -11.64 -15.55
C LEU A 30 -36.59 -10.69 -14.51
N LYS A 31 -37.83 -10.98 -14.09
CA LYS A 31 -38.51 -10.34 -12.94
C LYS A 31 -38.20 -11.09 -11.64
N SER A 32 -37.93 -10.32 -10.60
CA SER A 32 -37.82 -10.71 -9.20
C SER A 32 -39.17 -11.14 -8.59
N LYS A 33 -39.18 -12.25 -7.84
CA LYS A 33 -40.30 -12.69 -7.00
C LYS A 33 -40.34 -11.88 -5.70
N LEU A 34 -41.49 -11.25 -5.42
CA LEU A 34 -41.91 -10.84 -4.08
C LEU A 34 -43.10 -11.73 -3.66
N MET A 35 -43.13 -12.13 -2.39
CA MET A 35 -44.26 -12.75 -1.70
C MET A 35 -44.55 -11.96 -0.40
N PRO A 36 -45.80 -11.97 0.11
CA PRO A 36 -46.40 -10.80 0.75
C PRO A 36 -46.36 -10.84 2.28
N PHE A 37 -46.44 -9.64 2.90
CA PHE A 37 -46.73 -9.45 4.32
C PHE A 37 -48.21 -9.14 4.52
N SER A 38 -48.87 -9.86 5.45
CA SER A 38 -50.22 -9.60 5.91
C SER A 38 -50.24 -8.58 7.05
N ALA A 39 -51.23 -7.68 7.01
CA ALA A 39 -51.48 -6.60 7.95
C ALA A 39 -52.26 -7.06 9.20
N GLY A 40 -52.05 -6.34 10.32
CA GLY A 40 -52.90 -6.34 11.50
C GLY A 40 -52.69 -5.06 12.32
N MET A 41 -53.74 -4.26 12.47
CA MET A 41 -53.85 -3.00 13.24
C MET A 41 -53.74 -3.27 14.76
N ALA A 42 -53.49 -2.34 15.71
CA ALA A 42 -53.91 -0.94 15.83
C ALA A 42 -53.12 -0.15 16.91
N ALA A 43 -53.05 1.17 16.68
CA ALA A 43 -53.07 2.35 17.58
C ALA A 43 -52.29 2.42 18.92
N GLY A 44 -51.42 3.45 19.05
CA GLY A 44 -51.13 4.11 20.33
C GLY A 44 -49.79 4.83 20.47
N LEU A 45 -49.78 6.16 20.27
CA LEU A 45 -48.89 7.22 20.80
C LEU A 45 -47.33 7.13 20.72
N VAL A 46 -46.79 8.10 19.97
CA VAL A 46 -45.63 9.00 20.24
C VAL A 46 -44.36 8.45 20.91
N HIS A 47 -43.30 8.25 20.11
CA HIS A 47 -42.00 8.92 20.31
C HIS A 47 -41.13 8.81 19.04
N LYS A 48 -40.45 9.91 18.68
CA LYS A 48 -39.43 9.96 17.62
C LYS A 48 -38.22 9.10 18.03
N GLU A 49 -37.86 8.13 17.19
CA GLU A 49 -36.56 7.46 17.23
C GLU A 49 -36.02 7.36 15.80
N LEU A 50 -34.82 7.90 15.57
CA LEU A 50 -34.10 7.79 14.30
C LEU A 50 -33.61 6.35 14.15
N VAL A 51 -34.17 5.62 13.19
CA VAL A 51 -33.70 4.28 12.81
C VAL A 51 -32.51 4.42 11.87
N SER A 52 -31.30 4.13 12.36
CA SER A 52 -30.13 3.87 11.51
C SER A 52 -30.34 2.56 10.76
N SER A 53 -30.28 2.61 9.44
CA SER A 53 -30.34 1.41 8.60
C SER A 53 -29.26 1.50 7.53
N SER A 54 -28.16 0.76 7.73
CA SER A 54 -27.25 0.30 6.68
C SER A 54 -26.15 -0.57 7.29
N SER A 55 -26.35 -1.88 7.31
CA SER A 55 -25.31 -2.88 7.52
C SER A 55 -25.19 -3.73 6.25
N SER A 56 -24.22 -3.42 5.39
CA SER A 56 -23.86 -4.26 4.25
C SER A 56 -22.90 -5.35 4.69
N LEU A 57 -23.45 -6.54 4.91
CA LEU A 57 -22.75 -7.79 5.18
C LEU A 57 -21.79 -8.14 4.04
N MET A 58 -20.49 -8.09 4.33
CA MET A 58 -19.46 -8.76 3.54
C MET A 58 -19.67 -10.27 3.60
N LYS A 59 -20.04 -10.90 2.48
CA LYS A 59 -19.93 -12.36 2.29
C LYS A 59 -18.79 -12.62 1.31
N CYS A 60 -17.78 -13.35 1.75
CA CYS A 60 -16.82 -14.03 0.90
C CYS A 60 -16.65 -15.48 1.37
N PRO A 61 -16.30 -16.41 0.47
CA PRO A 61 -16.62 -17.84 0.63
C PRO A 61 -15.59 -18.59 1.47
N HIS A 62 -16.06 -19.64 2.12
CA HIS A 62 -15.26 -20.61 2.87
C HIS A 62 -14.25 -21.33 1.98
N SER A 63 -12.97 -21.25 2.31
CA SER A 63 -11.96 -22.22 1.87
C SER A 63 -11.87 -23.34 2.89
N VAL A 64 -12.25 -24.53 2.45
CA VAL A 64 -12.11 -25.81 3.16
C VAL A 64 -10.62 -26.13 3.30
N THR A 65 -10.18 -26.31 4.54
CA THR A 65 -8.92 -26.98 4.88
C THR A 65 -9.14 -28.48 4.82
N ASP A 66 -8.29 -29.22 4.14
CA ASP A 66 -7.96 -30.59 4.53
C ASP A 66 -6.46 -30.84 4.34
N ASP A 67 -5.86 -31.21 5.47
CA ASP A 67 -4.55 -31.81 5.65
C ASP A 67 -4.46 -33.15 4.92
N LEU A 68 -3.27 -33.49 4.41
CA LEU A 68 -2.70 -34.84 4.47
C LEU A 68 -1.21 -34.76 4.09
N GLY A 69 -0.35 -35.01 5.08
CA GLY A 69 1.09 -35.04 4.91
C GLY A 69 1.63 -36.34 4.32
N ASN A 70 2.87 -36.28 3.82
CA ASN A 70 3.89 -37.28 4.15
C ASN A 70 5.28 -36.76 3.70
N GLY A 71 6.28 -36.95 4.56
CA GLY A 71 7.66 -36.53 4.32
C GLY A 71 8.47 -37.51 3.50
N ILE A 72 9.55 -37.03 2.87
CA ILE A 72 10.75 -37.81 2.56
C ILE A 72 11.99 -36.94 2.80
N ARG A 73 13.03 -37.64 3.24
CA ARG A 73 14.24 -37.25 3.95
C ARG A 73 15.44 -37.22 2.98
N ASN A 74 16.38 -36.30 3.22
CA ASN A 74 17.82 -36.28 2.89
C ASN A 74 18.30 -36.47 1.43
N GLN A 75 19.21 -35.61 0.97
CA GLN A 75 20.66 -35.88 1.03
C GLN A 75 21.49 -34.67 0.57
N ALA A 76 22.58 -34.44 1.30
CA ALA A 76 23.71 -33.62 0.92
C ALA A 76 24.69 -34.48 0.10
N GLU A 77 25.46 -33.85 -0.78
CA GLU A 77 26.80 -34.33 -1.11
C GLU A 77 27.70 -33.18 -1.59
N GLU A 78 28.89 -33.14 -0.99
CA GLU A 78 30.06 -32.34 -1.31
C GLU A 78 30.87 -33.00 -2.44
N ASP A 79 31.63 -32.21 -3.21
CA ASP A 79 33.06 -32.45 -3.53
C ASP A 79 33.55 -31.29 -4.42
N LYS A 80 34.53 -30.46 -4.03
CA LYS A 80 36.00 -30.61 -3.85
C LYS A 80 36.86 -30.47 -5.12
N VAL A 81 37.71 -29.43 -5.07
CA VAL A 81 39.16 -29.37 -5.37
C VAL A 81 39.65 -29.20 -6.83
N ALA A 82 40.37 -28.08 -7.07
CA ALA A 82 41.77 -27.98 -7.55
C ALA A 82 42.13 -26.48 -7.69
N ARG A 83 42.99 -25.83 -6.89
CA ARG A 83 44.48 -25.82 -6.82
C ARG A 83 45.23 -25.60 -8.13
N THR A 84 45.88 -24.43 -8.25
CA THR A 84 47.19 -24.08 -8.87
C THR A 84 47.30 -22.54 -8.82
N SER A 85 48.14 -21.81 -8.07
CA SER A 85 49.61 -21.71 -7.86
C SER A 85 50.43 -21.35 -9.11
N PHE A 86 51.00 -20.12 -9.15
CA PHE A 86 52.31 -19.69 -9.70
C PHE A 86 52.48 -18.17 -9.38
N ALA A 87 53.32 -17.76 -8.42
CA ALA A 87 54.72 -17.28 -8.53
C ALA A 87 54.87 -15.96 -9.32
N GLU A 88 55.08 -14.81 -8.66
CA GLU A 88 56.36 -14.14 -8.33
C GLU A 88 57.12 -13.51 -9.53
N ALA A 89 57.32 -12.18 -9.48
CA ALA A 89 58.55 -11.51 -9.92
C ALA A 89 58.63 -10.07 -9.36
N GLN A 90 59.76 -9.75 -8.74
CA GLN A 90 60.19 -8.45 -8.20
C GLN A 90 60.90 -7.59 -9.28
N HIS A 91 60.93 -6.27 -9.08
CA HIS A 91 62.08 -5.33 -9.26
C HIS A 91 61.59 -3.94 -8.79
N GLY A 92 62.20 -3.24 -7.81
CA GLY A 92 63.50 -2.55 -7.85
C GLY A 92 63.42 -1.31 -8.75
N LEU A 93 63.71 -0.05 -8.39
CA LEU A 93 64.65 0.54 -7.44
C LEU A 93 64.32 2.04 -7.19
N SER A 94 64.87 2.55 -6.10
CA SER A 94 65.04 3.94 -5.59
C SER A 94 65.49 5.02 -6.59
N HIS A 95 65.25 6.31 -6.25
CA HIS A 95 66.33 7.31 -6.03
C HIS A 95 65.84 8.67 -5.42
N GLN A 96 66.49 9.07 -4.31
CA GLN A 96 66.97 10.41 -3.83
C GLN A 96 66.05 11.66 -3.95
N ARG A 97 65.72 12.44 -2.89
CA ARG A 97 66.47 13.16 -1.82
C ARG A 97 67.19 14.44 -2.31
N GLU A 98 66.73 15.61 -1.85
CA GLU A 98 67.56 16.72 -1.35
C GLU A 98 66.74 17.84 -0.68
N GLU A 99 67.36 18.45 0.33
CA GLU A 99 66.86 19.38 1.35
C GLU A 99 67.29 20.84 1.07
N GLY A 100 66.77 21.78 1.86
CA GLY A 100 67.33 23.12 2.11
C GLY A 100 66.47 24.27 1.56
N GLU A 101 66.26 25.41 2.21
CA GLU A 101 66.74 25.95 3.48
C GLU A 101 65.90 27.21 3.79
N GLU A 102 65.94 27.64 5.04
CA GLU A 102 65.15 28.70 5.68
C GLU A 102 65.76 30.11 5.45
N MET A 103 64.96 31.16 5.23
CA MET A 103 65.33 32.52 5.66
C MET A 103 64.15 33.50 5.73
N THR A 104 64.17 34.28 6.82
CA THR A 104 63.18 35.22 7.32
C THR A 104 63.27 36.61 6.68
N CYS A 105 62.15 37.34 6.61
CA CYS A 105 62.16 38.81 6.64
C CYS A 105 60.88 39.37 7.28
N GLN A 106 61.05 40.31 8.21
CA GLN A 106 60.00 40.95 9.04
C GLN A 106 59.33 42.16 8.37
N GLN A 107 58.22 42.58 9.01
CA GLN A 107 57.45 43.85 8.89
C GLN A 107 56.32 43.83 7.85
N SER A 108 55.07 44.27 8.09
CA SER A 108 54.42 45.05 9.16
C SER A 108 52.89 44.91 9.05
N ARG A 109 52.17 44.93 10.17
CA ARG A 109 50.69 44.82 10.28
C ARG A 109 49.95 46.06 9.73
N PRO A 110 48.70 45.88 9.28
CA PRO A 110 47.62 46.77 9.70
C PRO A 110 46.54 45.98 10.46
N SER A 111 46.12 46.55 11.58
CA SER A 111 45.02 46.07 12.42
C SER A 111 43.71 46.06 11.64
N ILE A 112 43.12 44.88 11.44
CA ILE A 112 41.74 44.75 10.99
C ILE A 112 40.92 44.26 12.17
N ASN A 113 39.98 45.11 12.59
CA ASN A 113 38.99 44.86 13.63
C ASN A 113 38.31 43.50 13.40
N MET A 114 38.42 42.60 14.37
CA MET A 114 37.58 41.40 14.43
C MET A 114 36.15 41.85 14.74
N VAL A 115 35.31 41.86 13.71
CA VAL A 115 33.86 41.84 13.89
C VAL A 115 33.49 40.44 14.40
N PRO A 116 32.73 40.30 15.50
CA PRO A 116 32.28 38.98 15.94
C PRO A 116 31.43 38.37 14.82
N LEU A 117 31.81 37.18 14.38
CA LEU A 117 30.97 36.33 13.53
C LEU A 117 29.63 36.18 14.23
N ARG A 118 28.62 36.85 13.66
CA ARG A 118 27.21 36.70 14.02
C ARG A 118 26.89 35.22 14.06
N GLU A 119 26.23 34.81 15.14
CA GLU A 119 25.59 33.51 15.30
C GLU A 119 25.03 33.06 13.96
N ALA A 120 25.58 31.96 13.44
CA ALA A 120 24.90 31.22 12.39
C ALA A 120 23.53 30.89 12.96
N ALA A 121 22.49 31.58 12.48
CA ALA A 121 21.12 31.30 12.85
C ALA A 121 20.94 29.80 12.69
N LEU A 122 20.80 29.09 13.81
CA LEU A 122 20.60 27.65 13.84
C LEU A 122 19.32 27.41 13.05
N ILE A 123 19.45 27.04 11.78
CA ILE A 123 18.33 26.62 10.96
C ILE A 123 17.68 25.49 11.77
N PRO A 124 16.41 25.61 12.19
CA PRO A 124 15.78 24.58 12.99
C PRO A 124 15.93 23.24 12.27
N LYS A 125 16.57 22.28 12.93
CA LYS A 125 16.78 20.95 12.35
C LYS A 125 15.41 20.34 12.07
N LYS A 126 15.07 20.06 10.80
CA LYS A 126 13.81 19.41 10.45
C LYS A 126 13.70 18.04 11.14
N ARG A 127 12.53 17.74 11.75
CA ARG A 127 12.18 16.45 12.41
C ARG A 127 12.47 15.25 11.53
N LYS A 128 13.15 14.18 11.94
CA LYS A 128 13.26 12.96 11.11
C LYS A 128 11.90 12.47 10.62
N LEU A 129 11.79 12.07 9.34
CA LEU A 129 10.55 11.49 8.80
C LEU A 129 10.52 9.97 9.02
N VAL A 130 9.40 9.45 9.49
CA VAL A 130 9.14 8.00 9.55
C VAL A 130 7.90 7.71 8.70
N LEU A 131 8.13 7.20 7.50
CA LEU A 131 7.08 6.98 6.51
C LEU A 131 6.55 5.55 6.61
N HIS A 132 5.31 5.40 7.07
CA HIS A 132 4.59 4.12 7.07
C HIS A 132 3.83 4.00 5.76
N ILE A 133 4.33 3.20 4.82
CA ILE A 133 3.80 3.15 3.45
C ILE A 133 3.09 1.83 3.22
N ASP A 134 1.81 1.88 2.88
CA ASP A 134 1.08 0.72 2.39
C ASP A 134 1.56 0.28 1.00
N LEU A 135 1.21 -0.94 0.60
CA LEU A 135 1.68 -1.53 -0.65
C LEU A 135 0.65 -1.43 -1.76
N ASN A 136 -0.43 -2.23 -1.69
CA ASN A 136 -1.36 -2.43 -2.79
C ASN A 136 -2.19 -1.17 -3.02
N ASN A 137 -2.34 -0.73 -4.28
CA ASN A 137 -2.91 0.56 -4.67
C ASN A 137 -2.25 1.81 -4.05
N THR A 138 -1.13 1.64 -3.34
CA THR A 138 -0.34 2.75 -2.78
C THR A 138 0.96 2.91 -3.57
N ILE A 139 1.88 1.94 -3.49
CA ILE A 139 3.11 1.92 -4.32
C ILE A 139 3.19 0.71 -5.26
N LEU A 140 2.30 -0.27 -5.10
CA LEU A 140 2.15 -1.43 -5.98
C LEU A 140 0.80 -1.38 -6.69
N VAL A 141 0.79 -1.52 -8.01
CA VAL A 141 -0.45 -1.67 -8.79
C VAL A 141 -0.65 -3.13 -9.13
N SER A 142 -0.77 -3.95 -8.10
CA SER A 142 -1.02 -5.40 -8.17
C SER A 142 -1.34 -5.92 -6.78
N ASP A 143 -1.88 -7.13 -6.69
CA ASP A 143 -2.16 -7.79 -5.40
C ASP A 143 -1.82 -9.27 -5.49
N ALA A 144 -0.79 -9.70 -4.73
CA ALA A 144 -0.36 -11.09 -4.70
C ALA A 144 -1.36 -12.02 -4.01
N VAL A 145 -2.12 -11.53 -3.03
CA VAL A 145 -3.11 -12.35 -2.30
C VAL A 145 -4.29 -12.67 -3.20
N THR A 146 -4.72 -11.71 -4.02
CA THR A 146 -5.89 -11.86 -4.90
C THR A 146 -5.53 -12.18 -6.35
N GLY A 147 -4.22 -12.24 -6.66
CA GLY A 147 -3.71 -12.57 -7.98
C GLY A 147 -3.97 -11.49 -9.02
N GLN A 148 -4.17 -10.22 -8.61
CA GLN A 148 -4.46 -9.14 -9.53
C GLN A 148 -3.18 -8.62 -10.19
N ASP A 149 -3.20 -8.59 -11.52
CA ASP A 149 -2.21 -7.88 -12.32
C ASP A 149 -2.52 -6.36 -12.34
N PRO A 150 -1.65 -5.53 -12.93
CA PRO A 150 -1.87 -4.08 -12.98
C PRO A 150 -3.13 -3.62 -13.70
N ARG A 151 -3.60 -4.37 -14.70
CA ARG A 151 -4.87 -4.06 -15.37
C ARG A 151 -6.03 -4.25 -14.38
N ALA A 152 -6.08 -5.40 -13.73
CA ALA A 152 -7.13 -5.78 -12.80
C ALA A 152 -7.14 -4.91 -11.54
N ALA A 153 -5.96 -4.62 -10.97
CA ALA A 153 -5.81 -3.76 -9.80
C ALA A 153 -6.29 -2.33 -10.09
N LEU A 154 -5.92 -1.77 -11.24
CA LEU A 154 -6.37 -0.43 -11.63
C LEU A 154 -7.88 -0.36 -11.89
N ASN A 155 -8.48 -1.41 -12.47
CA ASN A 155 -9.95 -1.52 -12.58
C ASN A 155 -10.62 -1.58 -11.19
N CYS A 156 -10.07 -2.38 -10.28
CA CYS A 156 -10.57 -2.46 -8.91
C CYS A 156 -10.50 -1.10 -8.22
N TYR A 157 -9.36 -0.42 -8.30
CA TYR A 157 -9.18 0.93 -7.75
C TYR A 157 -10.21 1.92 -8.32
N LEU A 158 -10.37 1.97 -9.65
CA LEU A 158 -11.34 2.88 -10.28
C LEU A 158 -12.77 2.67 -9.75
N SER A 159 -13.16 1.43 -9.45
CA SER A 159 -14.48 1.15 -8.87
C SER A 159 -14.67 1.74 -7.45
N THR A 160 -13.58 1.97 -6.70
CA THR A 160 -13.66 2.53 -5.33
C THR A 160 -13.76 4.06 -5.34
N VAL A 161 -13.20 4.73 -6.35
CA VAL A 161 -13.15 6.20 -6.47
C VAL A 161 -14.14 6.77 -7.50
N THR A 162 -15.08 5.96 -7.99
CA THR A 162 -16.15 6.40 -8.89
C THR A 162 -17.50 6.32 -8.21
N TRP A 163 -18.27 7.41 -8.31
CA TRP A 163 -19.41 7.67 -7.44
C TRP A 163 -20.74 7.75 -8.19
N GLY A 164 -21.76 7.13 -7.61
CA GLY A 164 -23.13 7.16 -8.11
C GLY A 164 -24.15 7.10 -6.99
N LYS A 165 -25.40 6.88 -7.39
CA LYS A 165 -26.54 6.61 -6.51
C LYS A 165 -27.47 5.60 -7.17
N ILE A 166 -28.23 4.89 -6.35
CA ILE A 166 -29.33 4.06 -6.83
C ILE A 166 -30.59 4.92 -6.96
N SER A 167 -31.19 4.91 -8.14
CA SER A 167 -32.45 5.59 -8.40
C SER A 167 -33.59 4.92 -7.62
N PRO A 168 -34.75 5.59 -7.42
CA PRO A 168 -35.92 4.95 -6.82
C PRO A 168 -36.41 3.69 -7.55
N LYS A 169 -36.01 3.52 -8.82
CA LYS A 169 -36.31 2.33 -9.64
C LYS A 169 -35.27 1.20 -9.48
N GLY A 170 -34.23 1.40 -8.66
CA GLY A 170 -33.15 0.44 -8.46
C GLY A 170 -32.00 0.54 -9.49
N GLU A 171 -31.96 1.60 -10.29
CA GLU A 171 -30.97 1.75 -11.38
C GLU A 171 -29.77 2.59 -10.97
N TRP A 172 -28.57 2.24 -11.43
CA TRP A 172 -27.37 3.04 -11.20
C TRP A 172 -27.42 4.39 -11.92
N GLN A 173 -27.11 5.46 -11.21
CA GLN A 173 -26.96 6.80 -11.77
C GLN A 173 -25.63 7.40 -11.34
N TRP A 174 -24.77 7.72 -12.30
CA TRP A 174 -23.50 8.39 -12.06
C TRP A 174 -23.71 9.80 -11.51
N LEU A 175 -22.98 10.15 -10.45
CA LEU A 175 -22.95 11.50 -9.89
C LEU A 175 -21.81 12.34 -10.47
N SER A 176 -20.75 11.69 -10.94
CA SER A 176 -19.60 12.32 -11.58
C SER A 176 -19.12 11.48 -12.77
N SER A 177 -18.54 12.16 -13.76
CA SER A 177 -17.77 11.53 -14.85
C SER A 177 -16.27 11.44 -14.54
N SER A 178 -15.82 12.06 -13.45
CA SER A 178 -14.42 12.06 -13.00
C SER A 178 -14.30 11.34 -11.65
N PRO A 179 -13.29 10.49 -11.44
CA PRO A 179 -13.03 9.90 -10.14
C PRO A 179 -12.68 10.95 -9.08
N SER A 180 -12.91 10.61 -7.82
CA SER A 180 -12.50 11.41 -6.67
C SER A 180 -12.29 10.52 -5.45
N LEU A 181 -11.31 10.85 -4.60
CA LEU A 181 -11.07 10.11 -3.36
C LEU A 181 -12.25 10.21 -2.38
N LEU A 182 -12.87 11.39 -2.33
CA LEU A 182 -14.00 11.67 -1.46
C LEU A 182 -15.31 11.64 -2.24
N PRO A 183 -16.43 11.25 -1.60
CA PRO A 183 -17.75 11.33 -2.21
C PRO A 183 -18.08 12.77 -2.60
N PRO A 184 -18.65 13.02 -3.79
CA PRO A 184 -18.93 14.38 -4.25
C PRO A 184 -20.07 15.05 -3.46
N CYS A 185 -20.98 14.26 -2.87
CA CYS A 185 -22.05 14.77 -2.03
C CYS A 185 -22.58 13.71 -1.03
N PRO A 186 -23.28 14.12 0.04
CA PRO A 186 -23.91 13.18 0.97
C PRO A 186 -24.85 12.20 0.28
N GLY A 187 -24.80 10.92 0.68
CA GLY A 187 -25.60 9.85 0.09
C GLY A 187 -25.03 9.26 -1.21
N SER A 188 -23.87 9.73 -1.67
CA SER A 188 -23.12 9.06 -2.74
C SER A 188 -22.65 7.68 -2.28
N VAL A 189 -22.71 6.70 -3.18
CA VAL A 189 -22.11 5.38 -2.99
C VAL A 189 -21.07 5.15 -4.09
N SER A 190 -19.95 4.53 -3.74
CA SER A 190 -18.96 4.13 -4.76
C SER A 190 -19.48 2.91 -5.52
N PHE A 191 -19.06 2.74 -6.77
CA PHE A 191 -19.42 1.55 -7.55
C PHE A 191 -19.04 0.27 -6.80
N TYR A 192 -17.85 0.25 -6.20
CA TYR A 192 -17.38 -0.83 -5.34
C TYR A 192 -18.30 -1.12 -4.17
N SER A 193 -18.73 -0.12 -3.40
CA SER A 193 -19.60 -0.36 -2.23
C SER A 193 -20.96 -0.95 -2.62
N GLN A 194 -21.44 -0.65 -3.83
CA GLN A 194 -22.73 -1.10 -4.33
C GLN A 194 -22.68 -2.49 -4.97
N TYR A 195 -21.64 -2.76 -5.76
CA TYR A 195 -21.54 -3.97 -6.61
C TYR A 195 -20.40 -4.91 -6.21
N GLY A 196 -19.57 -4.52 -5.25
CA GLY A 196 -18.39 -5.25 -4.84
C GLY A 196 -17.20 -5.04 -5.77
N ARG A 197 -16.19 -5.91 -5.60
CA ARG A 197 -14.94 -5.87 -6.36
C ARG A 197 -15.16 -6.21 -7.83
N SER A 198 -14.59 -5.41 -8.74
CA SER A 198 -14.63 -5.66 -10.18
C SER A 198 -13.24 -5.49 -10.81
N THR A 199 -12.66 -6.60 -11.28
CA THR A 199 -11.36 -6.64 -11.96
C THR A 199 -11.44 -6.20 -13.43
N SER A 200 -12.65 -6.08 -13.97
CA SER A 200 -12.95 -5.67 -15.34
C SER A 200 -13.95 -4.50 -15.40
N PHE A 201 -13.96 -3.64 -14.38
CA PHE A 201 -14.90 -2.52 -14.24
C PHE A 201 -15.09 -1.71 -15.54
N THR A 202 -14.01 -1.34 -16.22
CA THR A 202 -14.09 -0.54 -17.47
C THR A 202 -14.58 -1.30 -18.71
N GLU A 203 -14.78 -2.60 -18.58
CA GLU A 203 -15.35 -3.48 -19.61
C GLU A 203 -16.86 -3.67 -19.42
N THR A 204 -17.42 -3.33 -18.25
CA THR A 204 -18.86 -3.35 -18.03
C THR A 204 -19.56 -2.18 -18.72
N PRO A 205 -20.88 -2.28 -19.01
CA PRO A 205 -21.66 -1.17 -19.55
C PRO A 205 -21.59 0.10 -18.69
N GLU A 206 -21.58 -0.05 -17.37
CA GLU A 206 -21.56 1.06 -16.43
C GLU A 206 -20.19 1.75 -16.40
N GLY A 207 -19.11 0.97 -16.40
CA GLY A 207 -17.73 1.48 -16.27
C GLY A 207 -17.09 1.91 -17.59
N GLN A 208 -17.72 1.66 -18.75
CA GLN A 208 -17.16 1.97 -20.08
C GLN A 208 -16.66 3.42 -20.22
N LYS A 209 -17.31 4.39 -19.56
CA LYS A 209 -16.90 5.80 -19.58
C LYS A 209 -15.51 6.06 -18.99
N PHE A 210 -15.01 5.19 -18.13
CA PHE A 210 -13.69 5.31 -17.51
C PHE A 210 -12.61 4.52 -18.26
N ARG A 211 -12.94 3.87 -19.38
CA ARG A 211 -12.01 3.04 -20.16
C ARG A 211 -10.81 3.82 -20.68
N ASP A 212 -11.00 5.04 -21.17
CA ASP A 212 -9.88 5.85 -21.65
C ASP A 212 -8.96 6.30 -20.52
N LEU A 213 -9.52 6.57 -19.34
CA LEU A 213 -8.74 6.91 -18.16
C LEU A 213 -7.89 5.72 -17.70
N HIS A 214 -8.50 4.53 -17.62
CA HIS A 214 -7.83 3.27 -17.32
C HIS A 214 -6.70 2.99 -18.32
N ARG A 215 -6.98 3.05 -19.62
CA ARG A 215 -5.98 2.83 -20.68
C ARG A 215 -4.81 3.81 -20.59
N ARG A 216 -5.08 5.08 -20.30
CA ARG A 216 -4.04 6.11 -20.14
C ARG A 216 -3.11 5.79 -18.97
N HIS A 217 -3.67 5.48 -17.80
CA HIS A 217 -2.87 5.20 -16.60
C HIS A 217 -2.14 3.85 -16.70
N LEU A 218 -2.76 2.84 -17.31
CA LEU A 218 -2.09 1.57 -17.58
C LEU A 218 -0.88 1.76 -18.50
N LYS A 219 -0.96 2.66 -19.49
CA LYS A 219 0.18 3.00 -20.35
C LYS A 219 1.33 3.67 -19.57
N LEU A 220 1.01 4.53 -18.60
CA LEU A 220 2.03 5.18 -17.75
C LEU A 220 2.76 4.19 -16.83
N LEU A 221 2.12 3.06 -16.51
CA LEU A 221 2.73 1.98 -15.73
C LEU A 221 3.65 1.07 -16.54
N GLU A 222 3.64 1.13 -17.88
CA GLU A 222 4.40 0.21 -18.73
C GLU A 222 5.90 0.29 -18.45
N TRP A 223 6.52 -0.88 -18.28
CA TRP A 223 7.96 -1.00 -18.08
C TRP A 223 8.69 -0.72 -19.41
N PRO A 224 9.71 0.14 -19.42
CA PRO A 224 10.46 0.44 -20.63
C PRO A 224 11.44 -0.69 -20.98
N GLY A 225 11.49 -1.07 -22.26
CA GLY A 225 12.52 -1.98 -22.77
C GLY A 225 12.39 -3.42 -22.26
N GLN A 226 13.53 -4.06 -21.98
CA GLN A 226 13.55 -5.46 -21.56
C GLN A 226 13.06 -5.61 -20.12
N PRO A 227 12.14 -6.57 -19.85
CA PRO A 227 11.65 -6.83 -18.51
C PRO A 227 12.77 -7.14 -17.51
N HIS A 228 12.74 -6.46 -16.35
CA HIS A 228 13.62 -6.79 -15.24
C HIS A 228 12.92 -7.77 -14.27
N PRO A 229 13.57 -8.86 -13.84
CA PRO A 229 12.93 -9.91 -13.04
C PRO A 229 12.42 -9.45 -11.68
N LEU A 230 13.07 -8.45 -11.07
CA LEU A 230 12.69 -7.92 -9.76
C LEU A 230 11.91 -6.60 -9.83
N LEU A 231 12.09 -5.81 -10.88
CA LEU A 231 11.56 -4.43 -10.94
C LEU A 231 10.32 -4.32 -11.84
N SER A 232 10.04 -5.36 -12.62
CA SER A 232 8.86 -5.43 -13.48
C SER A 232 7.89 -6.52 -13.03
N ILE A 233 6.62 -6.34 -13.38
CA ILE A 233 5.57 -7.34 -13.23
C ILE A 233 4.95 -7.61 -14.60
N LYS A 234 4.77 -8.90 -14.92
CA LYS A 234 4.06 -9.32 -16.11
C LYS A 234 2.56 -9.04 -15.94
N GLY A 235 1.95 -8.44 -16.95
CA GLY A 235 0.49 -8.44 -17.08
C GLY A 235 0.04 -9.11 -18.37
N GLU A 236 -1.17 -8.78 -18.80
CA GLU A 236 -1.74 -9.34 -20.04
C GLU A 236 -0.97 -8.96 -21.32
N GLN A 237 -1.17 -9.78 -22.37
CA GLN A 237 -0.66 -9.53 -23.73
C GLN A 237 0.86 -9.35 -23.82
N ALA A 238 1.62 -10.08 -22.99
CA ALA A 238 3.08 -10.00 -22.90
C ALA A 238 3.63 -8.61 -22.54
N LYS A 239 2.79 -7.72 -22.00
CA LYS A 239 3.25 -6.43 -21.45
C LYS A 239 3.84 -6.62 -20.05
N HIS A 240 4.79 -5.76 -19.73
CA HIS A 240 5.36 -5.63 -18.41
C HIS A 240 5.12 -4.23 -17.89
N TYR A 241 4.97 -4.12 -16.57
CA TYR A 241 4.71 -2.87 -15.87
C TYR A 241 5.73 -2.70 -14.75
N HIS A 242 5.91 -1.47 -14.27
CA HIS A 242 6.66 -1.21 -13.04
C HIS A 242 6.05 -1.98 -11.87
N LEU A 243 6.87 -2.73 -11.13
CA LEU A 243 6.41 -3.37 -9.89
C LEU A 243 6.09 -2.32 -8.83
N VAL A 244 7.02 -1.40 -8.60
CA VAL A 244 6.90 -0.28 -7.66
C VAL A 244 6.76 1.01 -8.44
N LEU A 245 5.83 1.87 -8.03
CA LEU A 245 5.58 3.15 -8.71
C LEU A 245 6.85 4.02 -8.80
N PRO A 246 7.14 4.61 -9.98
CA PRO A 246 8.24 5.55 -10.15
C PRO A 246 8.22 6.74 -9.15
N SER A 247 7.03 7.23 -8.79
CA SER A 247 6.87 8.32 -7.83
C SER A 247 7.41 8.00 -6.43
N PHE A 248 7.42 6.73 -6.02
CA PHE A 248 8.04 6.31 -4.76
C PHE A 248 9.58 6.37 -4.83
N PHE A 249 10.17 5.93 -5.92
CA PHE A 249 11.63 6.02 -6.09
C PHE A 249 12.10 7.47 -6.13
N TYR A 250 11.35 8.34 -6.82
CA TYR A 250 11.62 9.77 -6.84
C TYR A 250 11.54 10.41 -5.45
N LEU A 251 10.62 9.96 -4.58
CA LEU A 251 10.58 10.39 -3.18
C LEU A 251 11.90 10.08 -2.46
N LEU A 252 12.43 8.86 -2.60
CA LEU A 252 13.69 8.46 -1.96
C LEU A 252 14.85 9.35 -2.43
N GLU A 253 14.95 9.61 -3.73
CA GLU A 253 15.97 10.50 -4.29
C GLU A 253 15.81 11.94 -3.79
N SER A 254 14.59 12.47 -3.75
CA SER A 254 14.36 13.85 -3.29
C SER A 254 14.72 14.02 -1.83
N LEU A 255 14.27 13.11 -0.95
CA LEU A 255 14.58 13.17 0.47
C LEU A 255 16.09 13.04 0.71
N HIS A 256 16.79 12.19 -0.03
CA HIS A 256 18.25 12.09 0.04
C HIS A 256 18.94 13.37 -0.42
N ARG A 257 18.53 13.93 -1.57
CA ARG A 257 19.07 15.19 -2.12
C ARG A 257 18.85 16.38 -1.18
N GLU A 258 17.75 16.39 -0.44
CA GLU A 258 17.45 17.39 0.59
C GLU A 258 18.27 17.20 1.88
N GLY A 259 19.10 16.15 1.98
CA GLY A 259 19.82 15.79 3.21
C GLY A 259 18.87 15.40 4.35
N ARG A 260 17.67 14.95 4.02
CA ARG A 260 16.64 14.62 5.01
C ARG A 260 17.02 13.36 5.77
N GLN A 261 16.86 13.38 7.10
CA GLN A 261 16.84 12.15 7.88
C GLN A 261 15.47 11.48 7.73
N PHE A 262 15.41 10.25 7.24
CA PHE A 262 14.16 9.51 7.12
C PHE A 262 14.35 7.99 7.22
N ALA A 263 13.24 7.30 7.47
CA ALA A 263 13.10 5.85 7.36
C ALA A 263 11.77 5.50 6.70
N VAL A 264 11.72 4.35 6.00
CA VAL A 264 10.50 3.82 5.40
C VAL A 264 10.15 2.49 6.04
N ILE A 265 8.90 2.39 6.47
CA ILE A 265 8.32 1.19 7.06
C ILE A 265 7.19 0.76 6.13
N PHE A 266 7.45 -0.25 5.31
CA PHE A 266 6.44 -0.86 4.48
C PHE A 266 5.44 -1.63 5.34
N ARG A 267 4.15 -1.40 5.12
CA ARG A 267 3.05 -2.00 5.88
C ARG A 267 2.12 -2.70 4.92
N THR A 268 1.70 -3.92 5.24
CA THR A 268 0.69 -4.61 4.42
C THR A 268 -0.04 -5.63 5.26
N PHE A 269 -1.32 -5.83 4.98
CA PHE A 269 -2.06 -6.99 5.49
C PHE A 269 -1.78 -8.26 4.68
N GLY A 270 -1.27 -8.12 3.45
CA GLY A 270 -1.02 -9.19 2.50
C GLY A 270 0.36 -9.81 2.62
N THR A 271 0.86 -10.32 1.49
CA THR A 271 2.08 -11.14 1.40
C THR A 271 3.12 -10.58 0.45
N ASP A 272 3.01 -9.31 0.06
CA ASP A 272 3.86 -8.69 -0.97
C ASP A 272 5.30 -8.35 -0.49
N LEU A 273 5.56 -8.30 0.81
CA LEU A 273 6.86 -7.89 1.37
C LEU A 273 8.08 -8.70 0.85
N PRO A 274 8.04 -10.04 0.77
CA PRO A 274 9.17 -10.83 0.25
C PRO A 274 9.51 -10.51 -1.22
N ARG A 275 8.55 -9.98 -1.99
CA ARG A 275 8.78 -9.55 -3.37
C ARG A 275 9.24 -8.09 -3.44
N LEU A 276 8.63 -7.22 -2.63
CA LEU A 276 8.94 -5.79 -2.60
C LEU A 276 10.36 -5.50 -2.11
N LEU A 277 10.77 -6.08 -0.99
CA LEU A 277 12.03 -5.71 -0.33
C LEU A 277 13.26 -5.94 -1.24
N PRO A 278 13.39 -7.10 -1.93
CA PRO A 278 14.47 -7.28 -2.91
C PRO A 278 14.37 -6.34 -4.10
N ALA A 279 13.15 -5.99 -4.56
CA ALA A 279 12.97 -5.05 -5.67
C ALA A 279 13.46 -3.64 -5.31
N VAL A 280 13.13 -3.16 -4.11
CA VAL A 280 13.59 -1.84 -3.65
C VAL A 280 15.10 -1.85 -3.41
N GLN A 281 15.67 -2.91 -2.85
CA GLN A 281 17.12 -3.06 -2.73
C GLN A 281 17.80 -3.00 -4.11
N CYS A 282 17.29 -3.76 -5.07
CA CYS A 282 17.81 -3.77 -6.45
C CYS A 282 17.77 -2.37 -7.10
N ALA A 283 16.71 -1.59 -6.85
CA ALA A 283 16.64 -0.21 -7.29
C ALA A 283 17.69 0.69 -6.59
N LEU A 284 17.87 0.54 -5.27
CA LEU A 284 18.91 1.22 -4.49
C LEU A 284 20.33 0.80 -4.87
N GLU A 285 20.51 -0.31 -5.58
CA GLU A 285 21.79 -0.72 -6.18
C GLU A 285 21.99 -0.13 -7.59
N GLY A 286 21.15 0.84 -8.00
CA GLY A 286 21.25 1.54 -9.28
C GLY A 286 20.71 0.76 -10.47
N GLN A 287 20.03 -0.37 -10.25
CA GLN A 287 19.53 -1.23 -11.35
C GLN A 287 18.22 -0.73 -11.98
N HIS A 288 17.61 0.32 -11.44
CA HIS A 288 16.39 0.89 -12.04
C HIS A 288 16.75 1.87 -13.17
N PRO A 289 16.30 1.64 -14.43
CA PRO A 289 16.75 2.41 -15.59
C PRO A 289 16.41 3.90 -15.54
N HIS A 290 15.28 4.28 -14.92
CA HIS A 290 14.88 5.68 -14.75
C HIS A 290 15.43 6.35 -13.47
N PHE A 291 15.99 5.57 -12.54
CA PHE A 291 16.48 6.07 -11.25
C PHE A 291 17.88 5.51 -10.94
N PRO A 292 18.88 5.69 -11.84
CA PRO A 292 20.22 5.17 -11.62
C PRO A 292 20.92 5.86 -10.43
N THR A 293 20.52 7.09 -10.11
CA THR A 293 21.06 7.88 -9.00
C THR A 293 20.65 7.36 -7.62
N LEU A 294 19.71 6.43 -7.53
CA LEU A 294 19.37 5.73 -6.28
C LEU A 294 20.57 5.00 -5.66
N GLN A 295 21.59 4.62 -6.44
CA GLN A 295 22.83 4.05 -5.90
C GLN A 295 23.56 4.97 -4.92
N ASN A 296 23.29 6.28 -4.99
CA ASN A 296 23.85 7.27 -4.06
C ASN A 296 23.03 7.37 -2.76
N VAL A 297 21.80 6.86 -2.76
CA VAL A 297 20.90 6.84 -1.61
C VAL A 297 21.30 5.67 -0.71
N SER A 298 22.28 5.90 0.16
CA SER A 298 22.79 4.90 1.11
C SER A 298 21.78 4.61 2.23
N LEU A 299 20.78 3.77 1.94
CA LEU A 299 19.79 3.29 2.90
C LEU A 299 19.83 1.77 3.02
N PRO A 300 20.05 1.20 4.21
CA PRO A 300 20.00 -0.24 4.38
C PRO A 300 18.57 -0.75 4.18
N VAL A 301 18.41 -1.91 3.52
CA VAL A 301 17.12 -2.59 3.37
C VAL A 301 17.11 -3.86 4.21
N ASN A 302 16.23 -3.94 5.20
CA ASN A 302 16.00 -5.18 5.93
C ASN A 302 15.08 -6.09 5.11
N LEU A 303 15.66 -7.14 4.51
CA LEU A 303 14.95 -8.13 3.70
C LEU A 303 14.08 -9.10 4.49
N THR A 304 14.17 -9.13 5.82
CA THR A 304 13.37 -10.02 6.67
C THR A 304 12.12 -9.29 7.14
N PRO A 305 10.91 -9.66 6.66
CA PRO A 305 9.68 -9.01 7.09
C PRO A 305 9.40 -9.26 8.56
N GLY A 306 9.09 -8.19 9.29
CA GLY A 306 8.49 -8.27 10.61
C GLY A 306 6.99 -8.58 10.55
N LYS A 307 6.39 -8.76 11.72
CA LYS A 307 4.95 -8.99 11.90
C LYS A 307 4.42 -8.14 13.04
N ILE A 308 3.20 -7.64 12.87
CA ILE A 308 2.46 -6.92 13.91
C ILE A 308 1.16 -7.67 14.13
N ARG A 309 0.92 -8.07 15.38
CA ARG A 309 -0.25 -8.87 15.77
C ARG A 309 -0.98 -8.18 16.91
N CYS A 310 -2.22 -7.80 16.63
CA CYS A 310 -3.12 -7.15 17.55
C CYS A 310 -4.01 -8.15 18.29
N SER A 311 -4.45 -7.76 19.48
CA SER A 311 -5.44 -8.43 20.32
C SER A 311 -6.20 -7.38 21.13
N LYS A 312 -7.24 -7.79 21.87
CA LYS A 312 -7.99 -6.88 22.75
C LYS A 312 -7.13 -6.18 23.80
N ARG A 313 -6.01 -6.80 24.21
CA ARG A 313 -5.16 -6.30 25.31
C ARG A 313 -3.93 -5.58 24.82
N LYS A 314 -3.37 -6.00 23.69
CA LYS A 314 -2.05 -5.54 23.25
C LYS A 314 -1.82 -5.70 21.77
N VAL A 315 -0.85 -4.92 21.30
CA VAL A 315 -0.15 -5.13 20.04
C VAL A 315 1.20 -5.78 20.35
N VAL A 316 1.57 -6.77 19.54
CA VAL A 316 2.88 -7.42 19.57
C VAL A 316 3.57 -7.21 18.24
N LEU A 317 4.80 -6.73 18.27
CA LEU A 317 5.68 -6.60 17.12
C LEU A 317 6.78 -7.65 17.21
N THR A 318 7.09 -8.30 16.10
CA THR A 318 8.23 -9.23 15.98
C THR A 318 9.03 -8.93 14.72
N ASN A 319 10.35 -8.84 14.81
CA ASN A 319 11.26 -8.72 13.66
C ASN A 319 12.55 -9.49 13.95
N GLY A 320 12.74 -10.64 13.28
CA GLY A 320 13.82 -11.57 13.64
C GLY A 320 13.69 -12.01 15.11
N THR A 321 14.72 -11.72 15.91
CA THR A 321 14.76 -12.01 17.36
C THR A 321 14.13 -10.91 18.21
N GLU A 322 13.89 -9.71 17.64
CA GLU A 322 13.25 -8.61 18.36
C GLU A 322 11.77 -8.92 18.59
N ARG A 323 11.31 -8.73 19.83
CA ARG A 323 9.90 -8.85 20.20
C ARG A 323 9.53 -7.73 21.17
N LEU A 324 8.53 -6.92 20.81
CA LEU A 324 8.01 -5.85 21.65
C LEU A 324 6.50 -6.02 21.84
N SER A 325 5.97 -5.51 22.95
CA SER A 325 4.53 -5.46 23.19
C SER A 325 4.10 -4.14 23.82
N THR A 326 2.88 -3.71 23.53
CA THR A 326 2.25 -2.55 24.19
C THR A 326 1.84 -2.83 25.63
N GLU A 327 1.88 -4.10 26.10
CA GLU A 327 1.80 -4.41 27.55
C GLU A 327 2.90 -3.68 28.33
N ASP A 328 4.07 -3.49 27.71
CA ASP A 328 5.18 -2.75 28.26
C ASP A 328 5.10 -1.23 27.97
N GLY A 329 3.93 -0.75 27.54
CA GLY A 329 3.62 0.63 27.17
C GLY A 329 3.73 0.92 25.67
N GLY A 330 2.75 1.66 25.13
CA GLY A 330 2.74 2.08 23.71
C GLY A 330 3.94 2.93 23.30
N ARG A 331 4.57 3.62 24.26
CA ARG A 331 5.78 4.43 24.02
C ARG A 331 6.97 3.61 23.51
N LYS A 332 7.12 2.35 23.94
CA LYS A 332 8.19 1.49 23.41
C LYS A 332 7.99 1.19 21.92
N MET A 333 6.74 1.04 21.46
CA MET A 333 6.43 0.86 20.04
C MET A 333 6.73 2.13 19.23
N TYR A 334 6.36 3.29 19.77
CA TYR A 334 6.71 4.57 19.17
C TYR A 334 8.23 4.69 19.01
N MET A 335 9.00 4.56 20.10
CA MET A 335 10.46 4.64 20.09
C MET A 335 11.09 3.62 19.14
N TYR A 336 10.55 2.40 19.07
CA TYR A 336 11.02 1.35 18.16
C TYR A 336 10.94 1.78 16.69
N PHE A 337 9.86 2.43 16.29
CA PHE A 337 9.70 2.92 14.92
C PHE A 337 10.47 4.22 14.68
N SER A 338 10.48 5.14 15.64
CA SER A 338 11.22 6.41 15.55
C SER A 338 12.73 6.19 15.43
N SER A 339 13.27 5.12 16.04
CA SER A 339 14.68 4.77 15.95
C SER A 339 15.07 4.05 14.64
N ARG A 340 14.12 3.58 13.82
CA ARG A 340 14.44 2.84 12.58
C ARG A 340 15.23 3.70 11.61
N GLU A 341 16.16 3.07 10.91
CA GLU A 341 16.91 3.66 9.81
C GLU A 341 16.73 2.78 8.57
N GLY A 342 16.85 3.38 7.39
CA GLY A 342 16.69 2.67 6.13
C GLY A 342 15.25 2.23 5.87
N LEU A 343 15.11 1.07 5.23
CA LEU A 343 13.84 0.52 4.76
C LEU A 343 13.60 -0.85 5.39
N CYS A 344 12.40 -1.07 5.93
CA CYS A 344 11.99 -2.36 6.47
C CYS A 344 10.50 -2.60 6.25
N GLY A 345 10.03 -3.84 6.43
CA GLY A 345 8.64 -4.20 6.19
C GLY A 345 8.00 -4.93 7.36
N PHE A 346 6.70 -4.70 7.59
CA PHE A 346 5.90 -5.40 8.57
C PHE A 346 4.57 -5.86 7.98
N GLN A 347 4.26 -7.14 8.17
CA GLN A 347 2.94 -7.66 7.88
C GLN A 347 2.00 -7.37 9.06
N ASP A 348 0.92 -6.64 8.82
CA ASP A 348 -0.14 -6.32 9.75
C ASP A 348 -1.12 -7.48 9.98
N HIS A 349 -2.04 -7.32 10.93
CA HIS A 349 -2.93 -8.39 11.40
C HIS A 349 -4.29 -8.38 10.68
N PHE A 350 -4.37 -8.94 9.47
CA PHE A 350 -5.60 -8.89 8.65
C PHE A 350 -6.81 -9.48 9.38
N ASP A 351 -6.66 -10.67 9.96
CA ASP A 351 -7.75 -11.34 10.68
C ASP A 351 -8.28 -10.51 11.86
N TRP A 352 -7.43 -9.68 12.47
CA TRP A 352 -7.87 -8.76 13.51
C TRP A 352 -8.68 -7.60 12.93
N TRP A 353 -8.24 -7.02 11.82
CA TRP A 353 -8.97 -5.96 11.13
C TRP A 353 -10.36 -6.44 10.66
N ALA A 354 -10.42 -7.62 10.03
CA ALA A 354 -11.68 -8.24 9.60
C ALA A 354 -12.64 -8.53 10.77
N ARG A 355 -12.14 -9.06 11.89
CA ARG A 355 -12.97 -9.31 13.10
C ARG A 355 -13.51 -8.03 13.74
N ASN A 356 -12.85 -6.90 13.52
CA ASN A 356 -13.28 -5.58 13.97
C ASN A 356 -13.97 -4.78 12.85
N GLN A 357 -14.60 -5.50 11.91
CA GLN A 357 -15.49 -4.93 10.89
C GLN A 357 -14.80 -3.90 9.99
N PHE A 358 -13.49 -4.04 9.75
CA PHE A 358 -12.69 -3.11 8.95
C PHE A 358 -12.66 -1.66 9.47
N SER A 359 -13.01 -1.45 10.73
CA SER A 359 -12.95 -0.15 11.39
C SER A 359 -11.54 0.20 11.88
N ASN A 360 -11.35 1.45 12.32
CA ASN A 360 -10.10 1.88 12.92
C ASN A 360 -9.68 1.02 14.13
N GLN A 361 -10.59 0.39 14.88
CA GLN A 361 -10.25 -0.45 16.04
C GLN A 361 -9.49 -1.72 15.66
N GLY A 362 -9.68 -2.17 14.42
CA GLY A 362 -8.96 -3.29 13.84
C GLY A 362 -7.73 -2.90 13.03
N GLY A 363 -7.58 -1.61 12.73
CA GLY A 363 -6.63 -1.08 11.77
C GLY A 363 -5.17 -1.21 12.17
N LYS A 364 -4.28 -0.76 11.28
CA LYS A 364 -2.84 -0.67 11.47
C LYS A 364 -2.55 0.28 12.65
N PRO A 365 -1.99 -0.22 13.76
CA PRO A 365 -1.69 0.64 14.91
C PRO A 365 -0.59 1.63 14.55
N LEU A 366 -0.83 2.89 14.87
CA LEU A 366 0.07 4.02 14.62
C LEU A 366 0.14 4.91 15.87
N TRP A 367 1.35 5.12 16.39
CA TRP A 367 1.59 6.02 17.52
C TRP A 367 2.21 7.33 17.03
N ILE A 368 1.70 8.44 17.55
CA ILE A 368 2.15 9.80 17.24
C ILE A 368 2.41 10.52 18.56
N ASP A 369 3.57 11.14 18.68
CA ASP A 369 3.93 11.99 19.82
C ASP A 369 4.10 13.44 19.35
N PRO A 370 3.09 14.32 19.51
CA PRO A 370 3.21 15.74 19.20
C PRO A 370 4.30 16.45 20.02
N HIS A 371 4.70 15.87 21.16
CA HIS A 371 5.72 16.43 22.05
C HIS A 371 7.15 16.00 21.66
N ASP A 372 7.30 15.11 20.67
CA ASP A 372 8.61 14.79 20.11
C ASP A 372 8.99 15.81 19.03
N SER A 373 9.90 16.71 19.37
CA SER A 373 10.45 17.69 18.43
C SER A 373 11.46 17.08 17.44
N SER A 374 11.76 15.78 17.54
CA SER A 374 12.77 15.11 16.71
C SER A 374 12.19 14.26 15.59
N THR A 375 10.92 13.85 15.64
CA THR A 375 10.34 12.87 14.69
C THR A 375 8.95 13.27 14.21
N HIS A 376 8.65 13.03 12.93
CA HIS A 376 7.32 13.14 12.35
C HIS A 376 6.96 11.84 11.62
N HIS A 377 5.90 11.19 12.08
CA HIS A 377 5.38 9.95 11.48
C HIS A 377 4.28 10.28 10.47
N ILE A 378 4.40 9.77 9.25
CA ILE A 378 3.40 9.93 8.19
C ILE A 378 3.00 8.54 7.69
N CYS A 379 1.72 8.20 7.73
CA CYS A 379 1.16 6.97 7.18
C CYS A 379 0.44 7.27 5.88
N ILE A 380 0.82 6.56 4.82
CA ILE A 380 0.29 6.71 3.46
C ILE A 380 -0.34 5.39 3.05
N ASP A 381 -1.64 5.40 2.78
CA ASP A 381 -2.42 4.18 2.53
C ASP A 381 -3.69 4.50 1.71
N ASP A 382 -3.99 3.69 0.70
CA ASP A 382 -5.16 3.89 -0.17
C ASP A 382 -6.50 3.70 0.56
N ASN A 383 -6.52 3.07 1.73
CA ASN A 383 -7.71 2.77 2.55
C ASN A 383 -7.86 3.64 3.81
N ILE A 384 -7.09 4.73 3.91
CA ILE A 384 -7.40 5.80 4.89
C ILE A 384 -8.68 6.51 4.47
N ARG A 385 -9.67 6.59 5.36
CA ARG A 385 -10.94 7.29 5.16
C ARG A 385 -11.24 8.19 6.36
N LEU A 386 -12.01 9.25 6.12
CA LEU A 386 -12.47 10.15 7.18
C LEU A 386 -13.55 9.52 8.09
N ASN A 387 -14.13 8.38 7.68
CA ASN A 387 -15.07 7.61 8.49
C ASN A 387 -14.33 6.57 9.33
N ASP A 388 -14.27 6.76 10.64
CA ASP A 388 -13.58 5.84 11.56
C ASP A 388 -14.17 4.43 11.62
N SER A 389 -15.43 4.26 11.19
CA SER A 389 -16.06 2.94 11.09
C SER A 389 -15.56 2.13 9.88
N ASP A 390 -14.85 2.77 8.95
CA ASP A 390 -14.38 2.18 7.69
C ASP A 390 -13.05 2.82 7.30
N THR A 391 -11.98 2.54 8.05
CA THR A 391 -10.64 3.09 7.79
C THR A 391 -9.58 2.12 8.31
N ILE A 392 -8.46 2.08 7.61
CA ILE A 392 -7.44 1.05 7.78
C ILE A 392 -6.44 1.32 8.90
N VAL A 393 -6.43 2.52 9.48
CA VAL A 393 -5.44 2.96 10.48
C VAL A 393 -6.08 3.11 11.86
N HIS A 394 -5.32 2.77 12.90
CA HIS A 394 -5.67 3.00 14.31
C HIS A 394 -4.72 4.03 14.92
N PRO A 395 -4.99 5.34 14.76
CA PRO A 395 -4.09 6.38 15.24
C PRO A 395 -4.23 6.60 16.76
N GLN A 396 -3.09 6.67 17.44
CA GLN A 396 -2.97 6.83 18.88
C GLN A 396 -2.00 7.99 19.18
N VAL A 397 -2.47 9.01 19.88
CA VAL A 397 -1.72 10.24 20.14
C VAL A 397 -1.37 10.34 21.62
N PHE A 398 -0.09 10.54 21.95
CA PHE A 398 0.36 10.71 23.34
C PHE A 398 -0.11 12.04 23.92
N SER A 399 -0.58 12.01 25.17
CA SER A 399 -1.22 13.17 25.81
C SER A 399 -0.23 14.23 26.29
N SER A 400 0.96 13.83 26.72
CA SER A 400 1.97 14.73 27.26
C SER A 400 3.39 14.19 27.05
N GLN A 401 4.37 15.10 27.16
CA GLN A 401 5.78 14.78 26.98
C GLN A 401 6.22 13.61 27.86
N GLY A 402 6.81 12.58 27.24
CA GLY A 402 7.31 11.38 27.92
C GLY A 402 6.24 10.43 28.49
N SER A 403 4.95 10.78 28.40
CA SER A 403 3.86 9.97 28.96
C SER A 403 3.65 8.67 28.18
N SER A 404 3.34 7.59 28.89
CA SER A 404 2.86 6.35 28.27
C SER A 404 1.36 6.37 27.94
N CYS A 405 0.64 7.39 28.41
CA CYS A 405 -0.78 7.59 28.15
C CYS A 405 -0.99 8.16 26.76
N PHE A 406 -1.87 7.53 26.00
CA PHE A 406 -2.30 7.97 24.67
C PHE A 406 -3.80 7.84 24.56
N ARG A 407 -4.39 8.62 23.65
CA ARG A 407 -5.79 8.49 23.24
C ARG A 407 -5.86 8.02 21.80
N THR A 408 -6.86 7.22 21.48
CA THR A 408 -7.26 7.05 20.07
C THR A 408 -7.88 8.36 19.61
N THR A 409 -7.49 8.81 18.42
CA THR A 409 -8.04 10.03 17.80
C THR A 409 -8.83 9.69 16.54
N PRO A 410 -9.84 10.47 16.15
CA PRO A 410 -10.47 10.35 14.85
C PRO A 410 -9.45 10.51 13.71
N THR A 411 -9.64 9.76 12.63
CA THR A 411 -8.79 9.86 11.43
C THR A 411 -8.78 11.27 10.85
N SER A 412 -9.92 11.97 10.95
CA SER A 412 -10.07 13.36 10.50
C SER A 412 -9.17 14.36 11.23
N GLU A 413 -8.79 14.12 12.49
CA GLU A 413 -7.90 15.00 13.25
C GLU A 413 -6.49 15.02 12.65
N LEU A 414 -6.06 13.92 12.03
CA LEU A 414 -4.70 13.73 11.54
C LEU A 414 -4.61 13.65 10.01
N TYR A 415 -5.72 13.84 9.30
CA TYR A 415 -5.77 13.76 7.85
C TYR A 415 -4.98 14.89 7.21
N ASP A 416 -4.12 14.55 6.25
CA ASP A 416 -3.06 15.38 5.69
C ASP A 416 -2.00 15.90 6.69
N ILE A 417 -2.02 15.47 7.95
CA ILE A 417 -1.02 15.85 8.96
C ILE A 417 -0.06 14.68 9.20
N CYS A 418 -0.63 13.53 9.58
CA CYS A 418 0.09 12.27 9.76
C CYS A 418 -0.51 11.14 8.91
N LEU A 419 -1.68 11.35 8.30
CA LEU A 419 -2.42 10.33 7.56
C LEU A 419 -2.75 10.83 6.15
N VAL A 420 -2.36 10.08 5.13
CA VAL A 420 -2.57 10.43 3.72
C VAL A 420 -3.30 9.29 3.02
N GLN A 421 -4.48 9.58 2.48
CA GLN A 421 -5.15 8.66 1.57
C GLN A 421 -4.48 8.73 0.19
N THR A 422 -4.03 7.59 -0.33
CA THR A 422 -3.39 7.56 -1.65
C THR A 422 -4.39 7.79 -2.79
N ASP A 423 -4.08 8.75 -3.65
CA ASP A 423 -4.64 8.88 -4.99
C ASP A 423 -3.75 8.13 -5.97
N LEU A 424 -4.16 6.92 -6.34
CA LEU A 424 -3.35 6.05 -7.19
C LEU A 424 -3.21 6.63 -8.61
N LEU A 425 -4.22 7.35 -9.11
CA LEU A 425 -4.17 7.94 -10.45
C LEU A 425 -3.11 9.04 -10.49
N GLU A 426 -3.13 9.94 -9.50
CA GLU A 426 -2.11 10.97 -9.33
C GLU A 426 -0.72 10.36 -9.06
N ALA A 427 -0.63 9.32 -8.21
CA ALA A 427 0.64 8.64 -7.92
C ALA A 427 1.27 7.97 -9.15
N ILE A 428 0.46 7.56 -10.13
CA ILE A 428 0.90 7.03 -11.43
C ILE A 428 1.30 8.18 -12.38
N ALA A 429 0.55 9.29 -12.37
CA ALA A 429 0.67 10.37 -13.35
C ALA A 429 1.72 11.44 -12.99
N ASP A 430 1.91 11.73 -11.71
CA ASP A 430 2.87 12.70 -11.20
C ASP A 430 3.99 12.00 -10.42
N VAL A 431 5.20 12.05 -10.96
CA VAL A 431 6.40 11.52 -10.31
C VAL A 431 6.70 12.20 -8.96
N ASN A 432 6.22 13.42 -8.74
CA ASN A 432 6.40 14.17 -7.49
C ASN A 432 5.29 13.91 -6.45
N TYR A 433 4.31 13.05 -6.75
CA TYR A 433 3.11 12.86 -5.93
C TYR A 433 3.41 12.69 -4.44
N PHE A 434 4.26 11.72 -4.07
CA PHE A 434 4.58 11.50 -2.65
C PHE A 434 5.40 12.64 -2.03
N CYS A 435 6.22 13.35 -2.80
CA CYS A 435 6.89 14.56 -2.33
C CYS A 435 5.88 15.67 -2.01
N HIS A 436 4.80 15.80 -2.80
CA HIS A 436 3.69 16.70 -2.49
C HIS A 436 2.98 16.29 -1.19
N CYS A 437 2.68 15.00 -1.02
CA CYS A 437 2.08 14.47 0.20
C CYS A 437 2.92 14.79 1.45
N VAL A 438 4.23 14.50 1.41
CA VAL A 438 5.14 14.75 2.55
C VAL A 438 5.21 16.23 2.88
N ARG A 439 5.38 17.12 1.89
CA ARG A 439 5.42 18.57 2.13
C ARG A 439 4.14 19.09 2.76
N LYS A 440 2.98 18.67 2.25
CA LYS A 440 1.67 19.03 2.80
C LYS A 440 1.54 18.59 4.26
N CYS A 441 2.01 17.38 4.58
CA CYS A 441 2.06 16.89 5.95
C CYS A 441 2.98 17.71 6.84
N GLU A 442 4.20 18.02 6.41
CA GLU A 442 5.12 18.87 7.19
C GLU A 442 4.48 20.23 7.49
N GLU A 443 3.93 20.90 6.47
CA GLU A 443 3.29 22.22 6.60
C GLU A 443 2.11 22.21 7.58
N LYS A 444 1.21 21.23 7.46
CA LYS A 444 0.06 21.10 8.35
C LYS A 444 0.45 20.61 9.74
N TYR A 445 1.53 19.86 9.88
CA TYR A 445 1.99 19.39 11.19
C TYR A 445 2.52 20.55 12.05
N GLU A 446 3.27 21.50 11.49
CA GLU A 446 3.68 22.69 12.25
C GLU A 446 2.46 23.51 12.73
N GLN A 447 1.40 23.62 11.92
CA GLN A 447 0.14 24.28 12.32
C GLN A 447 -0.57 23.51 13.44
N TYR A 448 -0.62 22.18 13.33
CA TYR A 448 -1.19 21.31 14.35
C TYR A 448 -0.47 21.45 15.70
N LEU A 449 0.86 21.52 15.69
CA LEU A 449 1.67 21.68 16.89
C LEU A 449 1.49 23.06 17.54
N ALA A 450 1.48 24.13 16.74
CA ALA A 450 1.24 25.48 17.25
C ALA A 450 -0.14 25.60 17.93
N GLY A 451 -1.17 25.00 17.34
CA GLY A 451 -2.52 24.98 17.94
C GLY A 451 -2.62 24.17 19.24
N ALA A 452 -1.77 23.15 19.42
CA ALA A 452 -1.74 22.36 20.65
C ALA A 452 -1.09 23.11 21.82
N GLU A 453 -0.10 23.97 21.54
CA GLU A 453 0.57 24.81 22.55
C GLU A 453 -0.36 25.92 23.09
N ASP A 454 -1.29 26.43 22.27
CA ASP A 454 -2.24 27.48 22.69
C ASP A 454 -3.40 26.94 23.55
N CYS A 455 -3.70 25.64 23.51
CA CYS A 455 -4.69 25.00 24.42
C CYS A 455 -4.10 24.60 25.78
N THR A 456 -2.79 24.70 25.97
CA THR A 456 -2.10 24.34 27.22
C THR A 456 -1.61 25.54 28.03
N LYS A 457 -1.83 26.76 27.52
CA LYS A 457 -1.73 28.02 28.27
C LYS A 457 -3.11 28.46 28.74
#